data_AF-A0A351XMH0-F1
#
_entry.id   AF-A0A351XMH0-F1
#
_cell.length_a   1.000
_cell.length_b   1.000
_cell.length_c   1.000
_cell.angle_alpha   90.00
_cell.angle_beta   90.00
_cell.angle_gamma   90.00
#
_symmetry.space_group_name_H-M   'P 1'
#
loop_
_entity.id
_entity.type
_entity.pdbx_description
1 polymer ?
#
loop_
_entity_poly.entity_id
_entity_poly.type
_entity_poly.pdbx_seq_one_letter_code
_entity_poly.pdbx_strand_id
1 'polypeptide(L)'
;IHTKALGGVDSLYSIVQMPSGIPVATVAIDGAANAAILAAKMLSISDKALREKLADYKNNLKDQVAAKDTKLGKVGYEAYLKQM
;
A
#
# COMPACT_ATOMS: atom_id res chain seq x y z
N ILE A 1 -4.86 -16.19 -7.28
CA ILE A 1 -5.90 -17.23 -7.12
C ILE A 1 -7.04 -16.59 -6.35
N HIS A 2 -8.15 -16.27 -7.02
CA HIS A 2 -9.34 -15.70 -6.37
C HIS A 2 -10.23 -16.84 -5.88
N THR A 3 -10.41 -16.99 -4.56
CA THR A 3 -11.55 -17.73 -4.01
C THR A 3 -12.78 -16.82 -4.12
N LYS A 4 -13.49 -16.92 -5.25
CA LYS A 4 -14.65 -16.08 -5.62
C LYS A 4 -15.80 -16.07 -4.60
N ALA A 5 -15.80 -16.94 -3.60
CA ALA A 5 -16.91 -17.10 -2.66
C ALA A 5 -16.89 -16.11 -1.49
N LEU A 6 -15.71 -15.73 -0.98
CA LEU A 6 -15.58 -14.99 0.30
C LEU A 6 -14.73 -13.72 0.22
N GLY A 7 -14.45 -13.21 -0.99
CA GLY A 7 -13.73 -11.95 -1.17
C GLY A 7 -12.32 -11.93 -0.57
N GLY A 8 -11.68 -13.09 -0.39
CA GLY A 8 -10.35 -13.23 0.18
C GLY A 8 -10.28 -13.25 1.71
N VAL A 9 -11.41 -13.22 2.43
CA VAL A 9 -11.43 -13.30 3.90
C VAL A 9 -10.93 -14.67 4.41
N ASP A 10 -11.23 -15.73 3.66
CA ASP A 10 -10.69 -17.08 3.87
C ASP A 10 -9.15 -17.10 3.76
N SER A 11 -8.62 -16.46 2.72
CA SER A 11 -7.18 -16.29 2.52
C SER A 11 -6.56 -15.44 3.63
N LEU A 12 -7.25 -14.37 4.07
CA LEU A 12 -6.77 -13.55 5.17
C LEU A 12 -6.66 -14.36 6.47
N TYR A 13 -7.72 -15.07 6.87
CA TYR A 13 -7.71 -15.83 8.12
C TYR A 13 -6.76 -17.03 8.10
N SER A 14 -6.61 -17.71 6.96
CA SER A 14 -5.63 -18.79 6.82
C SER A 14 -4.17 -18.32 6.92
N ILE A 15 -3.89 -17.02 6.73
CA ILE A 15 -2.54 -16.45 6.79
C ILE A 15 -2.28 -15.71 8.10
N VAL A 16 -3.24 -14.89 8.57
CA VAL A 16 -3.03 -14.00 9.73
C VAL A 16 -3.16 -14.72 11.09
N GLN A 17 -3.92 -15.82 11.15
CA GLN A 17 -4.21 -16.54 12.41
C GLN A 17 -3.09 -17.51 12.79
N MET A 18 -1.84 -17.03 12.83
CA MET A 18 -0.70 -17.85 13.21
C MET A 18 -0.63 -18.05 14.73
N PRO A 19 -0.23 -19.25 15.21
CA PRO A 19 -0.05 -19.52 16.62
C PRO A 19 1.12 -18.72 17.21
N SER A 20 1.13 -18.57 18.54
CA SER A 20 2.22 -17.94 19.27
C SER A 20 3.57 -18.55 18.94
N GLY A 21 4.56 -17.70 18.66
CA GLY A 21 5.94 -18.10 18.35
C GLY A 21 6.29 -18.19 16.86
N ILE A 22 5.30 -18.15 15.96
CA ILE A 22 5.54 -18.22 14.50
C ILE A 22 4.83 -17.05 13.80
N PRO A 23 5.40 -15.84 13.84
CA PRO A 23 4.73 -14.66 13.29
C PRO A 23 4.73 -14.64 11.75
N VAL A 24 3.67 -14.07 11.16
CA VAL A 24 3.58 -13.76 9.72
C VAL A 24 3.19 -12.30 9.56
N ALA A 25 3.91 -11.59 8.68
CA ALA A 25 3.65 -10.18 8.39
C ALA A 25 2.58 -10.05 7.28
N THR A 26 1.31 -10.14 7.66
CA THR A 26 0.18 -10.10 6.74
C THR A 26 -0.14 -8.66 6.28
N VAL A 27 -0.44 -8.48 5.00
CA VAL A 27 -0.90 -7.21 4.41
C VAL A 27 -2.34 -7.33 3.91
N ALA A 28 -2.90 -6.26 3.33
CA ALA A 28 -4.25 -6.25 2.77
C ALA A 28 -4.49 -7.37 1.74
N ILE A 29 -5.74 -7.81 1.60
CA ILE A 29 -6.18 -8.68 0.50
C ILE A 29 -5.87 -7.99 -0.83
N ASP A 30 -5.33 -8.75 -1.79
CA ASP A 30 -4.77 -8.24 -3.05
C ASP A 30 -3.70 -7.13 -2.87
N GLY A 31 -3.11 -7.02 -1.69
CA GLY A 31 -2.16 -5.98 -1.29
C GLY A 31 -0.71 -6.24 -1.69
N ALA A 32 -0.45 -6.88 -2.83
CA ALA A 32 0.90 -7.28 -3.25
C ALA A 32 1.90 -6.10 -3.30
N ALA A 33 1.44 -4.91 -3.72
CA ALA A 33 2.27 -3.70 -3.70
C ALA A 33 2.72 -3.33 -2.27
N ASN A 34 1.82 -3.45 -1.28
CA ASN A 34 2.16 -3.21 0.12
C ASN A 34 3.11 -4.27 0.66
N ALA A 35 2.97 -5.54 0.24
CA ALA A 35 3.93 -6.59 0.59
C ALA A 35 5.34 -6.26 0.06
N ALA A 36 5.46 -5.81 -1.20
CA ALA A 36 6.74 -5.41 -1.77
C ALA A 36 7.36 -4.20 -1.04
N ILE A 37 6.55 -3.20 -0.68
CA ILE A 37 7.00 -2.04 0.10
C ILE A 37 7.44 -2.48 1.51
N LEU A 38 6.72 -3.39 2.16
CA LEU A 38 7.08 -3.93 3.47
C LEU A 38 8.42 -4.69 3.42
N ALA A 39 8.61 -5.54 2.41
CA ALA A 39 9.86 -6.24 2.18
C ALA A 39 11.02 -5.24 1.94
N ALA A 40 10.80 -4.23 1.10
CA ALA A 40 11.79 -3.17 0.88
C ALA A 40 12.14 -2.42 2.17
N LYS A 41 11.16 -2.14 3.04
CA LYS A 41 11.40 -1.54 4.36
C LYS A 41 12.28 -2.43 5.24
N MET A 42 12.03 -3.74 5.28
CA MET A 42 12.86 -4.71 6.01
C MET A 42 14.30 -4.72 5.49
N LEU A 43 14.49 -4.78 4.17
CA LEU A 43 15.82 -4.75 3.54
C LEU A 43 16.55 -3.41 3.76
N SER A 44 15.82 -2.30 3.80
CA SER A 44 16.40 -0.97 4.01
C SER A 44 17.00 -0.76 5.41
N ILE A 45 16.83 -1.71 6.33
CA ILE A 45 17.51 -1.69 7.63
C ILE A 45 19.02 -1.76 7.44
N SER A 46 19.50 -2.59 6.51
CA SER A 46 20.91 -2.74 6.18
C SER A 46 21.32 -2.03 4.88
N ASP A 47 20.37 -1.74 3.98
CA ASP A 47 20.63 -1.03 2.72
C ASP A 47 20.26 0.47 2.81
N LYS A 48 21.27 1.34 2.88
CA LYS A 48 21.10 2.80 2.93
C LYS A 48 20.54 3.37 1.62
N ALA A 49 20.97 2.86 0.46
CA ALA A 49 20.49 3.36 -0.83
C ALA A 49 19.00 3.04 -1.02
N LEU A 50 18.56 1.86 -0.58
CA LEU A 50 17.15 1.49 -0.58
C LEU A 50 16.33 2.36 0.39
N ARG A 51 16.90 2.70 1.54
CA ARG A 51 16.27 3.61 2.51
C ARG A 51 16.00 5.00 1.92
N GLU A 52 16.97 5.55 1.19
CA GLU A 52 16.82 6.84 0.49
C GLU A 52 15.71 6.75 -0.57
N LYS A 53 15.71 5.69 -1.39
CA LYS A 53 14.63 5.45 -2.37
C LYS A 53 13.24 5.36 -1.73
N LEU A 54 13.11 4.74 -0.56
CA LEU A 54 11.84 4.68 0.18
C LEU A 54 11.42 6.05 0.71
N ALA A 55 12.36 6.90 1.12
CA ALA A 55 12.07 8.27 1.54
C ALA A 55 11.55 9.11 0.37
N ASP A 56 12.20 9.02 -0.79
CA ASP A 56 11.78 9.70 -2.02
C ASP A 56 10.41 9.21 -2.49
N TYR A 57 10.17 7.90 -2.45
CA TYR A 57 8.86 7.33 -2.75
C TYR A 57 7.76 7.92 -1.85
N LYS A 58 8.02 8.08 -0.54
CA LYS A 58 7.07 8.69 0.40
C LYS A 58 6.83 10.17 0.09
N ASN A 59 7.87 10.93 -0.26
CA ASN A 59 7.75 12.34 -0.63
C ASN A 59 6.92 12.50 -1.91
N ASN A 60 7.19 11.68 -2.92
CA ASN A 60 6.44 11.68 -4.18
C ASN A 60 4.94 11.38 -3.96
N LEU A 61 4.60 10.46 -3.06
CA LEU A 61 3.20 10.20 -2.71
C LEU A 61 2.53 11.42 -2.05
N LYS A 62 3.23 12.09 -1.13
CA LYS A 62 2.74 13.33 -0.50
C LYS A 62 2.47 14.40 -1.56
N ASP A 63 3.41 14.61 -2.47
CA ASP A 63 3.32 15.65 -3.50
C ASP A 63 2.18 15.35 -4.49
N GLN A 64 1.97 14.09 -4.84
CA GLN A 64 0.82 13.67 -5.65
C GLN A 64 -0.52 13.98 -4.97
N VAL A 65 -0.63 13.74 -3.66
CA VAL A 65 -1.85 14.06 -2.90
C VAL A 65 -2.07 15.57 -2.85
N ALA A 66 -1.03 16.35 -2.56
CA ALA A 66 -1.12 17.82 -2.54
C ALA A 66 -1.53 18.41 -3.91
N ALA A 67 -1.00 17.84 -5.00
CA ALA A 67 -1.36 18.23 -6.36
C ALA A 67 -2.83 17.90 -6.68
N LYS A 68 -3.31 16.71 -6.28
CA LYS A 68 -4.71 16.30 -6.45
C LYS A 68 -5.66 17.20 -5.65
N ASP A 69 -5.30 17.53 -4.40
CA ASP A 69 -6.07 18.43 -3.54
C ASP A 69 -6.18 19.84 -4.15
N THR A 70 -5.04 20.42 -4.57
CA THR A 70 -5.02 21.72 -5.25
C THR A 70 -5.86 21.70 -6.53
N LYS A 71 -5.79 20.62 -7.31
CA LYS A 71 -6.60 20.47 -8.52
C LYS A 71 -8.09 20.44 -8.17
N LEU A 72 -8.49 19.61 -7.21
CA LEU A 72 -9.87 19.48 -6.75
C LEU A 72 -10.43 20.83 -6.27
N GLY A 73 -9.67 21.60 -5.49
CA GLY A 73 -10.06 22.93 -5.03
C GLY A 73 -10.24 23.96 -6.16
N LYS A 74 -9.48 23.84 -7.25
CA LYS A 74 -9.58 24.76 -8.40
C LYS A 74 -10.74 24.44 -9.34
N VAL A 75 -10.98 23.16 -9.63
CA VAL A 75 -11.99 22.77 -10.63
C VAL A 75 -13.36 22.45 -10.00
N GLY A 76 -13.42 22.23 -8.68
CA GLY A 76 -14.61 21.75 -7.99
C GLY A 76 -14.86 20.25 -8.21
N TYR A 77 -15.63 19.62 -7.31
CA TYR A 77 -15.81 18.16 -7.32
C TYR A 77 -16.47 17.64 -8.61
N GLU A 78 -17.44 18.38 -9.17
CA GLU A 78 -18.19 17.96 -10.35
C GLU A 78 -17.31 17.88 -11.60
N ALA A 79 -16.47 18.89 -11.83
CA ALA A 79 -15.55 18.89 -12.96
C ALA A 79 -14.38 17.93 -12.75
N TYR A 80 -13.95 17.72 -11.49
CA TYR A 80 -12.90 16.76 -11.17
C TYR A 80 -13.32 15.32 -11.46
N LEU A 81 -14.55 14.92 -11.08
CA LEU A 81 -15.08 13.58 -11.32
C LEU A 81 -15.25 13.25 -12.81
N LYS A 82 -15.56 14.25 -13.65
CA LYS A 82 -15.63 14.06 -15.12
C LYS A 82 -14.27 13.78 -15.77
N GLN A 83 -13.17 13.99 -15.06
CA GLN A 83 -11.80 13.79 -15.54
C GLN A 83 -11.14 12.52 -14.99
N MET A 84 -11.81 11.80 -14.08
CA MET A 84 -11.38 10.50 -13.55
C MET A 84 -11.90 9.36 -14.43
#